data_AF-A0A356UB74-F1
#
_entry.id   AF-A0A356UB74-F1
#
_cell.length_a   1.000
_cell.length_b   1.000
_cell.length_c   1.000
_cell.angle_alpha   90.00
_cell.angle_beta   90.00
_cell.angle_gamma   90.00
#
_symmetry.space_group_name_H-M   'P 1'
#
loop_
_entity.id
_entity.type
_entity.pdbx_description
1 polymer ?
#
loop_
_entity_poly.entity_id
_entity_poly.type
_entity_poly.pdbx_seq_one_letter_code
_entity_poly.pdbx_strand_id
1 'polypeptide(L)'
;MQQRISDYRILMITPFHKNSRGNKFTSERLQVGLSRRGWNIDLLSLELNNWKEILGNDIREKRYSLIHGLNITHFARVLSAFPEITRLPLLLTTTGTDVNYDLVLNRESVIAKTLNAVRHIVIFDDYFRTIFKELYPENCDKLVTIPQGISLEKGDGPNRSQLGLHENDFIFLLPSGIRAVKNLELAIDALEKLQPEFPQLNLLIIGTIIDKEYSARMLKR
;
A
#
# COMPACT_ATOMS: atom_id res chain seq x y z
N MET A 1 19.92 -14.40 21.58
CA MET A 1 20.76 -14.50 20.38
C MET A 1 20.74 -13.13 19.69
N GLN A 2 21.84 -12.39 19.69
CA GLN A 2 21.93 -11.09 19.03
C GLN A 2 21.99 -11.33 17.51
N GLN A 3 20.94 -10.96 16.77
CA GLN A 3 20.97 -11.09 15.31
C GLN A 3 21.97 -10.08 14.75
N ARG A 4 22.97 -10.59 14.00
CA ARG A 4 23.93 -9.76 13.27
C ARG A 4 23.16 -8.95 12.22
N ILE A 5 23.32 -7.64 12.24
CA ILE A 5 22.77 -6.75 11.22
C ILE A 5 23.60 -6.93 9.93
N SER A 6 22.92 -6.99 8.80
CA SER A 6 23.51 -7.11 7.46
C SER A 6 24.31 -5.86 7.10
N ASP A 7 25.47 -6.07 6.47
CA ASP A 7 26.29 -4.99 5.92
C ASP A 7 25.66 -4.39 4.63
N TYR A 8 24.68 -5.08 4.03
CA TYR A 8 23.91 -4.58 2.89
C TYR A 8 22.84 -3.60 3.35
N ARG A 9 22.92 -2.38 2.83
CA ARG A 9 21.94 -1.32 3.08
C ARG A 9 20.93 -1.24 1.94
N ILE A 10 19.66 -1.25 2.28
CA ILE A 10 18.54 -1.25 1.35
C ILE A 10 17.77 0.05 1.51
N LEU A 11 17.48 0.72 0.40
CA LEU A 11 16.59 1.87 0.39
C LEU A 11 15.19 1.44 -0.07
N MET A 12 14.20 1.64 0.79
CA MET A 12 12.79 1.56 0.42
C MET A 12 12.26 2.95 0.04
N ILE A 13 11.52 3.05 -1.07
CA ILE A 13 10.94 4.32 -1.54
C ILE A 13 9.42 4.19 -1.61
N THR A 14 8.68 5.05 -0.90
CA THR A 14 7.21 5.00 -0.78
C THR A 14 6.56 6.35 -1.13
N PRO A 15 5.40 6.37 -1.82
CA PRO A 15 4.76 7.62 -2.23
C PRO A 15 3.95 8.33 -1.15
N PHE A 16 3.42 7.61 -0.16
CA PHE A 16 2.54 8.18 0.87
C PHE A 16 2.92 7.63 2.24
N HIS A 17 3.38 8.50 3.14
CA HIS A 17 3.81 8.14 4.50
C HIS A 17 3.17 9.03 5.58
N LYS A 18 2.68 10.22 5.24
CA LYS A 18 2.02 11.18 6.15
C LYS A 18 0.58 10.79 6.42
N ASN A 19 -0.15 10.34 5.40
CA ASN A 19 -1.54 9.89 5.54
C ASN A 19 -1.62 8.40 5.89
N SER A 20 -2.49 8.02 6.83
CA SER A 20 -2.77 6.63 7.24
C SER A 20 -3.47 5.82 6.14
N ARG A 21 -2.78 5.60 5.02
CA ARG A 21 -3.25 4.83 3.87
C ARG A 21 -2.54 3.47 3.82
N GLY A 22 -3.06 2.56 3.00
CA GLY A 22 -2.49 1.22 2.81
C GLY A 22 -1.00 1.22 2.51
N ASN A 23 -0.50 2.19 1.73
CA ASN A 23 0.92 2.29 1.36
C ASN A 23 1.83 2.56 2.57
N LYS A 24 1.44 3.49 3.46
CA LYS A 24 2.19 3.79 4.69
C LYS A 24 2.34 2.53 5.54
N PHE A 25 1.21 1.89 5.86
CA PHE A 25 1.23 0.70 6.69
C PHE A 25 2.00 -0.46 6.03
N THR A 26 1.97 -0.56 4.70
CA THR A 26 2.74 -1.57 3.97
C THR A 26 4.24 -1.31 4.10
N SER A 27 4.70 -0.07 3.84
CA SER A 27 6.12 0.28 3.96
C SER A 27 6.64 0.13 5.39
N GLU A 28 5.88 0.57 6.39
CA GLU A 28 6.26 0.44 7.81
C GLU A 28 6.32 -1.03 8.24
N ARG A 29 5.32 -1.84 7.87
CA ARG A 29 5.31 -3.29 8.20
C ARG A 29 6.50 -4.02 7.57
N LEU A 30 6.79 -3.73 6.31
CA LEU A 30 7.93 -4.32 5.62
C LEU A 30 9.25 -3.89 6.26
N GLN A 31 9.43 -2.58 6.51
CA GLN A 31 10.62 -2.06 7.18
C GLN A 31 10.82 -2.73 8.55
N VAL A 32 9.81 -2.69 9.42
CA VAL A 32 9.88 -3.30 10.75
C VAL A 32 10.16 -4.81 10.67
N GLY A 33 9.45 -5.51 9.78
CA GLY A 33 9.58 -6.97 9.62
C GLY A 33 10.94 -7.41 9.09
N LEU A 34 11.55 -6.63 8.20
CA LEU A 34 12.89 -6.88 7.64
C LEU A 34 13.98 -6.47 8.62
N SER A 35 13.86 -5.31 9.29
CA SER A 35 14.81 -4.87 10.31
C SER A 35 14.87 -5.83 11.49
N ARG A 36 13.73 -6.38 11.93
CA ARG A 36 13.67 -7.44 12.96
C ARG A 36 14.30 -8.77 12.54
N ARG A 37 14.65 -8.94 11.26
CA ARG A 37 15.39 -10.10 10.73
C ARG A 37 16.87 -9.77 10.48
N GLY A 38 17.33 -8.59 10.89
CA GLY A 38 18.72 -8.16 10.75
C GLY A 38 19.03 -7.41 9.46
N TRP A 39 18.05 -6.98 8.66
CA TRP A 39 18.33 -6.18 7.46
C TRP A 39 18.46 -4.68 7.78
N ASN A 40 19.37 -3.99 7.11
CA ASN A 40 19.54 -2.54 7.25
C ASN A 40 18.68 -1.81 6.21
N ILE A 41 17.53 -1.28 6.65
CA ILE A 41 16.51 -0.69 5.78
C ILE A 41 16.31 0.79 6.10
N ASP A 42 16.69 1.66 5.16
CA ASP A 42 16.30 3.07 5.16
C ASP A 42 14.99 3.25 4.38
N LEU A 43 14.16 4.21 4.78
CA LEU A 43 12.88 4.51 4.13
C LEU A 43 12.83 5.98 3.69
N LEU A 44 12.61 6.21 2.40
CA LEU A 44 12.42 7.53 1.82
C LEU A 44 10.96 7.71 1.37
N SER A 45 10.30 8.72 1.93
CA SER A 45 8.96 9.13 1.49
C SER A 45 9.05 10.21 0.41
N LEU A 46 8.31 10.03 -0.69
CA LEU A 46 8.21 11.02 -1.76
C LEU A 46 7.35 12.24 -1.37
N GLU A 47 6.73 12.24 -0.19
CA GLU A 47 6.03 13.41 0.37
C GLU A 47 6.96 14.40 1.09
N LEU A 48 8.26 14.08 1.19
CA LEU A 48 9.26 15.01 1.68
C LEU A 48 9.57 16.03 0.59
N ASN A 49 9.49 17.33 0.89
CA ASN A 49 9.71 18.39 -0.10
C ASN A 49 11.10 18.30 -0.76
N ASN A 50 12.09 17.77 -0.05
CA ASN A 50 13.47 17.62 -0.47
C ASN A 50 13.86 16.17 -0.82
N TRP A 51 12.91 15.27 -1.09
CA TRP A 51 13.22 13.85 -1.35
C TRP A 51 14.24 13.67 -2.49
N LYS A 52 14.21 14.53 -3.52
CA LYS A 52 15.15 14.50 -4.64
C LYS A 52 16.58 14.82 -4.22
N GLU A 53 16.74 15.78 -3.33
CA GLU A 53 18.05 16.18 -2.81
C GLU A 53 18.64 15.05 -1.95
N ILE A 54 17.83 14.49 -1.05
CA ILE A 54 18.20 13.35 -0.20
C ILE A 54 18.64 12.17 -1.07
N LEU A 55 17.80 11.76 -2.03
CA LEU A 55 18.09 10.64 -2.91
C LEU A 55 19.33 10.89 -3.76
N GLY A 56 19.48 12.11 -4.30
CA GLY A 56 20.65 12.50 -5.09
C GLY A 56 21.96 12.44 -4.31
N ASN A 57 21.96 12.87 -3.04
CA ASN A 57 23.10 12.71 -2.13
C ASN A 57 23.41 11.23 -1.91
N ASP A 58 22.42 10.44 -1.53
CA ASP A 58 22.59 9.03 -1.20
C ASP A 58 23.13 8.19 -2.38
N ILE A 59 22.68 8.50 -3.61
CA ILE A 59 23.18 7.86 -4.84
C ILE A 59 24.64 8.21 -5.07
N ARG A 60 25.03 9.48 -4.95
CA ARG A 60 26.42 9.92 -5.13
C ARG A 60 27.36 9.27 -4.13
N GLU A 61 26.91 9.13 -2.89
CA GLU A 61 27.63 8.48 -1.81
C GLU A 61 27.63 6.95 -1.90
N LYS A 62 26.92 6.36 -2.89
CA LYS A 62 26.79 4.91 -3.12
C LYS A 62 26.35 4.15 -1.86
N ARG A 63 25.42 4.73 -1.11
CA ARG A 63 25.01 4.23 0.22
C ARG A 63 24.26 2.91 0.21
N TYR A 64 23.66 2.53 -0.92
CA TYR A 64 22.72 1.41 -0.99
C TYR A 64 23.17 0.33 -1.96
N SER A 65 22.89 -0.91 -1.60
CA SER A 65 23.15 -2.10 -2.42
C SER A 65 21.92 -2.58 -3.19
N LEU A 66 20.72 -2.12 -2.80
CA LEU A 66 19.44 -2.44 -3.43
C LEU A 66 18.46 -1.28 -3.21
N ILE A 67 17.63 -1.00 -4.22
CA ILE A 67 16.49 -0.09 -4.09
C ILE A 67 15.19 -0.87 -4.25
N HIS A 68 14.28 -0.68 -3.31
CA HIS A 68 12.95 -1.27 -3.28
C HIS A 68 11.89 -0.19 -3.44
N GLY A 69 11.35 -0.06 -4.64
CA GLY A 69 10.25 0.85 -4.93
C GLY A 69 8.90 0.26 -4.52
N LEU A 70 8.07 1.04 -3.85
CA LEU A 70 6.66 0.74 -3.65
C LEU A 70 5.81 1.60 -4.59
N ASN A 71 4.80 0.98 -5.20
CA ASN A 71 3.91 1.55 -6.19
C ASN A 71 4.60 1.88 -7.53
N ILE A 72 4.13 1.28 -8.62
CA ILE A 72 4.81 1.36 -9.91
C ILE A 72 4.81 2.76 -10.51
N THR A 73 3.69 3.47 -10.46
CA THR A 73 3.54 4.83 -11.02
C THR A 73 4.51 5.79 -10.37
N HIS A 74 4.61 5.74 -9.05
CA HIS A 74 5.50 6.61 -8.30
C HIS A 74 6.96 6.21 -8.45
N PHE A 75 7.27 4.91 -8.49
CA PHE A 75 8.63 4.46 -8.70
C PHE A 75 9.12 4.78 -10.13
N ALA A 76 8.25 4.72 -11.13
CA ALA A 76 8.55 5.15 -12.49
C ALA A 76 8.98 6.63 -12.56
N ARG A 77 8.32 7.50 -11.78
CA ARG A 77 8.72 8.92 -11.63
C ARG A 77 10.10 9.08 -11.00
N VAL A 78 10.46 8.20 -10.06
CA VAL A 78 11.81 8.19 -9.44
C VAL A 78 12.85 7.78 -10.47
N LEU A 79 12.64 6.68 -11.21
CA LEU A 79 13.59 6.22 -12.23
C LEU A 79 13.72 7.20 -13.40
N SER A 80 12.67 7.96 -13.69
CA SER A 80 12.73 9.04 -14.69
C SER A 80 13.58 10.22 -14.21
N ALA A 81 13.53 10.53 -12.92
CA ALA A 81 14.32 11.61 -12.32
C ALA A 81 15.78 11.21 -12.05
N PHE A 82 16.03 9.92 -11.79
CA PHE A 82 17.34 9.36 -11.42
C PHE A 82 17.60 8.06 -12.20
N PRO A 83 17.81 8.13 -13.53
CA PRO A 83 18.00 6.95 -14.37
C PRO A 83 19.22 6.11 -13.97
N GLU A 84 20.24 6.71 -13.35
CA GLU A 84 21.45 6.04 -12.86
C GLU A 84 21.16 4.98 -11.78
N ILE A 85 20.02 5.07 -11.08
CA ILE A 85 19.57 4.07 -10.10
C ILE A 85 19.44 2.69 -10.75
N THR A 86 19.14 2.62 -12.05
CA THR A 86 18.99 1.34 -12.78
C THR A 86 20.26 0.48 -12.82
N ARG A 87 21.41 1.04 -12.40
CA ARG A 87 22.66 0.29 -12.20
C ARG A 87 22.66 -0.56 -10.93
N LEU A 88 21.75 -0.30 -9.99
CA LEU A 88 21.56 -1.07 -8.78
C LEU A 88 20.50 -2.16 -9.00
N PRO A 89 20.55 -3.27 -8.24
CA PRO A 89 19.42 -4.19 -8.15
C PRO A 89 18.15 -3.46 -7.71
N LEU A 90 17.09 -3.54 -8.53
CA LEU A 90 15.80 -2.92 -8.25
C LEU A 90 14.73 -3.98 -7.98
N LEU A 91 14.01 -3.79 -6.87
CA LEU A 91 12.81 -4.52 -6.51
C LEU A 91 11.62 -3.57 -6.58
N LEU A 92 10.50 -4.04 -7.13
CA LEU A 92 9.23 -3.32 -7.12
C LEU A 92 8.21 -4.10 -6.30
N THR A 93 7.48 -3.44 -5.41
CA THR A 93 6.22 -3.97 -4.84
C THR A 93 5.06 -3.11 -5.31
N THR A 94 4.12 -3.75 -5.99
CA THR A 94 2.86 -3.12 -6.36
C THR A 94 1.91 -3.04 -5.16
N THR A 95 1.02 -2.05 -5.14
CA THR A 95 0.15 -1.73 -3.99
C THR A 95 -1.34 -1.93 -4.28
N GLY A 96 -1.66 -2.61 -5.36
CA GLY A 96 -3.02 -2.97 -5.82
C GLY A 96 -3.79 -1.82 -6.47
N THR A 97 -3.73 -0.58 -5.94
CA THR A 97 -4.40 0.57 -6.58
C THR A 97 -3.73 0.91 -7.91
N ASP A 98 -2.40 0.84 -7.95
CA ASP A 98 -1.62 1.05 -9.15
C ASP A 98 -1.85 -0.02 -10.22
N VAL A 99 -2.04 -1.28 -9.82
CA VAL A 99 -2.32 -2.35 -10.78
C VAL A 99 -3.75 -2.25 -11.33
N ASN A 100 -4.75 -2.01 -10.47
CA ASN A 100 -6.16 -1.99 -10.87
C ASN A 100 -6.56 -0.72 -11.63
N TYR A 101 -5.92 0.43 -11.34
CA TYR A 101 -6.29 1.71 -11.94
C TYR A 101 -5.18 2.28 -12.80
N ASP A 102 -3.98 2.50 -12.24
CA ASP A 102 -2.95 3.25 -12.95
C ASP A 102 -2.45 2.52 -14.20
N LEU A 103 -2.20 1.22 -14.12
CA LEU A 103 -1.75 0.41 -15.26
C LEU A 103 -2.81 0.27 -16.36
N VAL A 104 -4.08 0.22 -15.97
CA VAL A 104 -5.20 0.09 -16.92
C VAL A 104 -5.46 1.42 -17.62
N LEU A 105 -5.40 2.54 -16.90
CA LEU A 105 -5.73 3.87 -17.41
C LEU A 105 -4.55 4.57 -18.10
N ASN A 106 -3.32 4.34 -17.64
CA ASN A 106 -2.12 5.05 -18.08
C ASN A 106 -1.08 4.07 -18.63
N ARG A 107 -1.31 3.59 -19.86
CA ARG A 107 -0.35 2.77 -20.62
C ARG A 107 0.83 3.61 -21.09
N GLU A 108 1.65 4.07 -20.15
CA GLU A 108 2.76 4.94 -20.43
C GLU A 108 4.05 4.14 -20.71
N SER A 109 4.83 4.59 -21.69
CA SER A 109 6.15 4.01 -21.98
C SER A 109 7.10 4.00 -20.77
N VAL A 110 6.89 4.92 -19.82
CA VAL A 110 7.67 5.00 -18.57
C VAL A 110 7.45 3.80 -17.65
N ILE A 111 6.24 3.25 -17.65
CA ILE A 111 5.88 2.07 -16.86
C ILE A 111 6.59 0.84 -17.42
N ALA A 112 6.52 0.62 -18.74
CA ALA A 112 7.22 -0.48 -19.39
C ALA A 112 8.73 -0.41 -19.15
N LYS A 113 9.34 0.78 -19.27
CA LYS A 113 10.77 0.98 -18.93
C LYS A 113 11.08 0.61 -17.49
N THR A 114 10.20 0.98 -16.55
CA THR A 114 10.34 0.64 -15.14
C THR A 114 10.27 -0.87 -14.91
N LEU A 115 9.29 -1.55 -15.50
CA LEU A 115 9.15 -3.01 -15.43
C LEU A 115 10.35 -3.75 -16.03
N ASN A 116 10.90 -3.22 -17.11
CA ASN A 116 12.09 -3.77 -17.75
C ASN A 116 13.35 -3.60 -16.88
N ALA A 117 13.47 -2.47 -16.17
CA ALA A 117 14.62 -2.19 -15.30
C ALA A 117 14.62 -2.99 -13.98
N VAL A 118 13.46 -3.39 -13.47
CA VAL A 118 13.40 -4.13 -12.20
C VAL A 118 13.72 -5.60 -12.37
N ARG A 119 14.31 -6.20 -11.32
CA ARG A 119 14.69 -7.62 -11.30
C ARG A 119 13.51 -8.51 -10.89
N HIS A 120 12.75 -8.08 -9.89
CA HIS A 120 11.54 -8.77 -9.45
C HIS A 120 10.42 -7.77 -9.18
N ILE A 121 9.19 -8.24 -9.36
CA ILE A 121 7.97 -7.49 -9.13
C ILE A 121 7.13 -8.29 -8.14
N VAL A 122 6.95 -7.74 -6.96
CA VAL A 122 6.10 -8.33 -5.92
C VAL A 122 4.66 -7.88 -6.14
N ILE A 123 3.76 -8.85 -6.20
CA ILE A 123 2.31 -8.69 -6.20
C ILE A 123 1.72 -9.36 -4.97
N PHE A 124 0.60 -8.84 -4.47
CA PHE A 124 -0.01 -9.36 -3.24
C PHE A 124 -0.95 -10.54 -3.46
N ASP A 125 -1.41 -10.74 -4.69
CA ASP A 125 -2.39 -11.76 -5.05
C ASP A 125 -2.11 -12.24 -6.49
N ASP A 126 -2.31 -13.54 -6.74
CA ASP A 126 -2.10 -14.12 -8.07
C ASP A 126 -3.09 -13.61 -9.12
N TYR A 127 -4.24 -13.07 -8.70
CA TYR A 127 -5.14 -12.33 -9.58
C TYR A 127 -4.38 -11.26 -10.37
N PHE A 128 -3.44 -10.54 -9.75
CA PHE A 128 -2.70 -9.49 -10.47
C PHE A 128 -1.84 -10.02 -11.61
N ARG A 129 -1.48 -11.32 -11.61
CA ARG A 129 -0.77 -11.92 -12.76
C ARG A 129 -1.59 -11.85 -14.04
N THR A 130 -2.92 -11.90 -13.96
CA THR A 130 -3.78 -11.83 -15.16
C THR A 130 -3.66 -10.46 -15.83
N ILE A 131 -3.67 -9.39 -15.04
CA ILE A 131 -3.49 -8.01 -15.50
C ILE A 131 -2.11 -7.84 -16.15
N PHE A 132 -1.05 -8.36 -15.52
CA PHE A 132 0.29 -8.31 -16.12
C PHE A 132 0.41 -9.15 -17.40
N LYS A 133 -0.22 -10.32 -17.48
CA LYS A 133 -0.23 -11.13 -18.71
C LYS A 133 -0.89 -10.39 -19.88
N GLU A 134 -1.94 -9.62 -19.60
CA GLU A 134 -2.64 -8.84 -20.62
C GLU A 134 -1.85 -7.59 -21.05
N LEU A 135 -1.30 -6.85 -20.10
CA LEU A 135 -0.73 -5.53 -20.35
C LEU A 135 0.79 -5.53 -20.58
N TYR A 136 1.52 -6.42 -19.89
CA TYR A 136 2.98 -6.49 -19.86
C TYR A 136 3.49 -7.95 -19.83
N PRO A 137 3.12 -8.78 -20.83
CA PRO A 137 3.42 -10.22 -20.83
C PRO A 137 4.92 -10.54 -20.68
N GLU A 138 5.78 -9.69 -21.24
CA GLU A 138 7.25 -9.82 -21.19
C GLU A 138 7.84 -9.72 -19.79
N ASN A 139 7.08 -9.23 -18.81
CA ASN A 139 7.56 -9.08 -17.43
C ASN A 139 6.95 -10.11 -16.46
N CYS A 140 6.19 -11.07 -16.96
CA CYS A 140 5.50 -12.06 -16.13
C CYS A 140 6.46 -13.03 -15.41
N ASP A 141 7.63 -13.29 -15.99
CA ASP A 141 8.70 -14.10 -15.40
C ASP A 141 9.32 -13.45 -14.14
N LYS A 142 9.21 -12.13 -14.01
CA LYS A 142 9.69 -11.36 -12.86
C LYS A 142 8.71 -11.34 -11.68
N LEU A 143 7.46 -11.78 -11.88
CA LEU A 143 6.39 -11.67 -10.89
C LEU A 143 6.54 -12.70 -9.76
N VAL A 144 6.58 -12.22 -8.53
CA VAL A 144 6.61 -13.02 -7.30
C VAL A 144 5.41 -12.65 -6.44
N THR A 145 4.65 -13.64 -6.01
CA THR A 145 3.46 -13.41 -5.18
C THR A 145 3.87 -13.49 -3.72
N ILE A 146 3.75 -12.38 -3.00
CA ILE A 146 4.00 -12.31 -1.56
C ILE A 146 2.80 -11.60 -0.92
N PRO A 147 1.87 -12.33 -0.30
CA PRO A 147 0.71 -11.73 0.35
C PRO A 147 1.11 -10.72 1.44
N GLN A 148 0.24 -9.73 1.67
CA GLN A 148 0.49 -8.75 2.73
C GLN A 148 0.38 -9.40 4.11
N GLY A 149 1.46 -9.29 4.89
CA GLY A 149 1.42 -9.64 6.31
C GLY A 149 0.64 -8.62 7.14
N ILE A 150 -0.02 -9.08 8.19
CA ILE A 150 -0.62 -8.24 9.22
C ILE A 150 0.24 -8.25 10.48
N SER A 151 0.30 -7.12 11.18
CA SER A 151 0.85 -7.04 12.53
C SER A 151 -0.27 -6.53 13.41
N LEU A 152 -0.70 -7.34 14.36
CA LEU A 152 -1.68 -6.95 15.36
C LEU A 152 -0.94 -6.45 16.60
N GLU A 153 -1.37 -5.31 17.12
CA GLU A 153 -0.90 -4.84 18.42
C GLU A 153 -1.38 -5.80 19.51
N LYS A 154 -0.63 -5.89 20.61
CA LYS A 154 -1.04 -6.66 21.78
C LYS A 154 -2.05 -5.84 22.58
N GLY A 155 -3.13 -6.47 23.01
CA GLY A 155 -4.16 -5.87 23.85
C GLY A 155 -5.57 -6.23 23.37
N ASP A 156 -6.57 -5.83 24.15
CA ASP A 156 -7.97 -6.24 23.93
C ASP A 156 -8.76 -5.33 22.98
N GLY A 157 -8.13 -4.25 22.48
CA GLY A 157 -8.79 -3.25 21.64
C GLY A 157 -9.85 -2.43 22.38
N PRO A 158 -10.63 -1.59 21.68
CA PRO A 158 -11.73 -0.86 22.29
C PRO A 158 -12.91 -1.80 22.59
N ASN A 159 -13.55 -1.62 23.74
CA ASN A 159 -14.81 -2.29 24.06
C ASN A 159 -16.01 -1.61 23.36
N ARG A 160 -17.18 -2.24 23.43
CA ARG A 160 -18.42 -1.76 22.78
C ARG A 160 -18.82 -0.35 23.25
N SER A 161 -18.77 -0.09 24.56
CA SER A 161 -19.18 1.21 25.11
C SER A 161 -18.26 2.35 24.67
N GLN A 162 -16.96 2.10 24.50
CA GLN A 162 -16.00 3.05 23.93
C GLN A 162 -16.31 3.41 22.47
N LEU A 163 -17.04 2.55 21.75
CA LEU A 163 -17.48 2.76 20.38
C LEU A 163 -18.93 3.26 20.29
N GLY A 164 -19.59 3.53 21.42
CA GLY A 164 -21.00 3.94 21.47
C GLY A 164 -21.98 2.82 21.11
N LEU A 165 -21.58 1.56 21.23
CA LEU A 165 -22.39 0.38 20.90
C LEU A 165 -22.98 -0.24 22.17
N HIS A 166 -24.18 -0.79 22.05
CA HIS A 166 -24.84 -1.57 23.10
C HIS A 166 -24.38 -3.04 23.08
N GLU A 167 -24.53 -3.72 24.23
CA GLU A 167 -24.16 -5.14 24.37
C GLU A 167 -24.90 -6.05 23.38
N ASN A 168 -26.19 -5.76 23.14
CA ASN A 168 -27.04 -6.59 22.29
C ASN A 168 -26.97 -6.23 20.80
N ASP A 169 -26.18 -5.23 20.41
CA ASP A 169 -26.06 -4.84 19.01
C ASP A 169 -25.37 -5.94 18.19
N PHE A 170 -25.92 -6.24 17.02
CA PHE A 170 -25.27 -7.09 16.02
C PHE A 170 -24.52 -6.22 15.02
N ILE A 171 -23.19 -6.23 15.09
CA ILE A 171 -22.35 -5.26 14.36
C ILE A 171 -21.78 -5.88 13.08
N PHE A 172 -22.09 -5.26 11.94
CA PHE A 172 -21.27 -5.39 10.73
C PHE A 172 -20.18 -4.33 10.76
N LEU A 173 -18.91 -4.76 10.80
CA LEU A 173 -17.77 -3.86 10.81
C LEU A 173 -17.18 -3.71 9.40
N LEU A 174 -17.05 -2.47 8.93
CA LEU A 174 -16.43 -2.15 7.65
C LEU A 174 -15.21 -1.23 7.87
N PRO A 175 -14.00 -1.79 8.05
CA PRO A 175 -12.78 -1.01 8.20
C PRO A 175 -12.30 -0.56 6.82
N SER A 176 -12.62 0.68 6.44
CA SER A 176 -12.29 1.21 5.12
C SER A 176 -12.14 2.72 5.11
N GLY A 177 -11.17 3.22 4.34
CA GLY A 177 -11.13 4.63 3.96
C GLY A 177 -12.40 5.00 3.19
N ILE A 178 -12.99 6.15 3.52
CA ILE A 178 -14.29 6.58 3.00
C ILE A 178 -14.06 7.26 1.64
N ARG A 179 -14.37 6.51 0.57
CA ARG A 179 -14.25 6.93 -0.84
C ARG A 179 -15.05 6.02 -1.79
N ALA A 180 -15.42 6.53 -2.95
CA ALA A 180 -16.31 5.87 -3.91
C ALA A 180 -15.91 4.43 -4.30
N VAL A 181 -14.62 4.17 -4.53
CA VAL A 181 -14.13 2.82 -4.90
C VAL A 181 -14.40 1.75 -3.83
N LYS A 182 -14.73 2.15 -2.61
CA LYS A 182 -15.07 1.23 -1.52
C LYS A 182 -16.55 0.90 -1.45
N ASN A 183 -17.38 1.59 -2.25
CA ASN A 183 -18.80 1.30 -2.46
C ASN A 183 -19.57 1.05 -1.15
N LEU A 184 -19.51 2.01 -0.22
CA LEU A 184 -20.15 1.91 1.08
C LEU A 184 -21.67 1.80 0.96
N GLU A 185 -22.25 2.37 -0.09
CA GLU A 185 -23.66 2.26 -0.44
C GLU A 185 -24.11 0.81 -0.51
N LEU A 186 -23.29 -0.10 -1.06
CA LEU A 186 -23.63 -1.52 -1.10
C LEU A 186 -23.90 -2.11 0.29
N ALA A 187 -23.08 -1.74 1.28
CA ALA A 187 -23.27 -2.21 2.65
C ALA A 187 -24.49 -1.55 3.30
N ILE A 188 -24.66 -0.24 3.13
CA ILE A 188 -25.80 0.50 3.68
C ILE A 188 -27.11 -0.03 3.10
N ASP A 189 -27.23 -0.11 1.78
CA ASP A 189 -28.43 -0.55 1.06
C ASP A 189 -28.82 -2.00 1.39
N ALA A 190 -27.83 -2.87 1.61
CA ALA A 190 -28.07 -4.26 1.96
C ALA A 190 -28.61 -4.38 3.40
N LEU A 191 -28.03 -3.64 4.34
CA LEU A 191 -28.36 -3.75 5.75
C LEU A 191 -29.62 -2.97 6.13
N GLU A 192 -29.91 -1.85 5.45
CA GLU A 192 -31.14 -1.07 5.61
C GLU A 192 -32.40 -1.93 5.36
N LYS A 193 -32.32 -2.87 4.40
CA LYS A 193 -33.41 -3.81 4.11
C LYS A 193 -33.66 -4.83 5.24
N LEU A 194 -32.64 -5.14 6.03
CA LEU A 194 -32.71 -6.11 7.12
C LEU A 194 -33.13 -5.45 8.45
N GLN A 195 -32.98 -4.14 8.57
CA GLN A 195 -33.20 -3.39 9.80
C GLN A 195 -34.62 -3.53 10.38
N PRO A 196 -35.71 -3.60 9.57
CA PRO A 196 -37.05 -3.83 10.11
C PRO A 196 -37.23 -5.18 10.81
N GLU A 197 -36.53 -6.23 10.34
CA GLU A 197 -36.58 -7.57 10.92
C GLU A 197 -35.55 -7.75 12.06
N PHE A 198 -34.42 -7.04 11.97
CA PHE A 198 -33.32 -7.09 12.92
C PHE A 198 -32.97 -5.68 13.43
N PRO A 199 -33.78 -5.10 14.34
CA PRO A 199 -33.60 -3.72 14.80
C PRO A 199 -32.28 -3.48 15.56
N GLN A 200 -31.66 -4.53 16.09
CA GLN A 200 -30.34 -4.48 16.75
C GLN A 200 -29.15 -4.49 15.77
N LEU A 201 -29.40 -4.62 14.47
CA LEU A 201 -28.36 -4.64 13.45
C LEU A 201 -27.79 -3.23 13.26
N ASN A 202 -26.47 -3.10 13.38
CA ASN A 202 -25.76 -1.85 13.13
C ASN A 202 -24.60 -2.05 12.14
N LEU A 203 -24.36 -1.05 11.29
CA LEU A 203 -23.19 -0.96 10.44
C LEU A 203 -22.19 0.03 11.04
N LEU A 204 -21.03 -0.45 11.45
CA LEU A 204 -19.93 0.38 11.94
C LEU A 204 -18.88 0.55 10.85
N ILE A 205 -18.75 1.76 10.31
CA ILE A 205 -17.73 2.09 9.28
C ILE A 205 -16.56 2.82 9.96
N ILE A 206 -15.37 2.23 9.88
CA ILE A 206 -14.16 2.81 10.51
C ILE A 206 -13.12 3.12 9.43
N GLY A 207 -12.75 4.39 9.30
CA GLY A 207 -11.60 4.78 8.48
C GLY A 207 -11.54 6.27 8.19
N THR A 208 -10.46 6.69 7.54
CA THR A 208 -10.21 8.09 7.23
C THR A 208 -11.10 8.57 6.07
N ILE A 209 -11.62 9.80 6.16
CA ILE A 209 -12.25 10.51 5.05
C ILE A 209 -11.18 10.79 3.98
N ILE A 210 -11.32 10.18 2.80
CA ILE A 210 -10.40 10.37 1.67
C ILE A 210 -11.03 11.28 0.61
N ASP A 211 -12.33 11.13 0.37
CA ASP A 211 -13.12 11.95 -0.57
C ASP A 211 -14.20 12.69 0.23
N LYS A 212 -14.11 14.03 0.27
CA LYS A 212 -14.97 14.85 1.13
C LYS A 212 -16.42 14.87 0.64
N GLU A 213 -16.61 15.00 -0.66
CA GLU A 213 -17.92 15.06 -1.29
C GLU A 213 -18.64 13.71 -1.15
N TYR A 214 -17.93 12.60 -1.37
CA TYR A 214 -18.45 11.26 -1.14
C TYR A 214 -18.82 11.04 0.33
N SER A 215 -17.92 11.42 1.25
CA SER A 215 -18.15 11.25 2.69
C SER A 215 -19.35 12.07 3.17
N ALA A 216 -19.51 13.29 2.68
CA ALA A 216 -20.66 14.14 3.01
C ALA A 216 -21.99 13.58 2.53
N ARG A 217 -22.01 12.77 1.46
CA ARG A 217 -23.21 12.03 1.04
C ARG A 217 -23.49 10.85 1.95
N MET A 218 -22.45 10.09 2.31
CA MET A 218 -22.60 8.91 3.17
C MET A 218 -23.05 9.28 4.59
N LEU A 219 -22.58 10.40 5.15
CA LEU A 219 -23.00 10.88 6.48
C LEU A 219 -24.46 11.35 6.57
N LYS A 220 -25.14 11.51 5.43
CA LYS A 220 -26.57 11.90 5.37
C LYS A 220 -27.51 10.71 5.24
N ARG A 221 -26.95 9.51 5.09
CA ARG A 221 -27.68 8.25 5.04
C ARG A 221 -27.70 7.63 6.43
#